data_AF-A0AAV9JN23-F1
#
_entry.id   AF-A0AAV9JN23-F1
#
_cell.length_a   1.000
_cell.length_b   1.000
_cell.length_c   1.000
_cell.angle_alpha   90.00
_cell.angle_beta   90.00
_cell.angle_gamma   90.00
#
_symmetry.space_group_name_H-M   'P 1'
#
loop_
_entity.id
_entity.type
_entity.pdbx_description
1 polymer ?
#
loop_
_entity_poly.entity_id
_entity_poly.type
_entity_poly.pdbx_seq_one_letter_code
_entity_poly.pdbx_strand_id
1 'polypeptide(L)'
;MAKGDDHYDMREWFNAELSLSDSTRKVLEDYGEIPSAQVLSHVYAIREKAWTIHPYPCIGQGRFLDLSIGQHELYQAEILPRMMTGEQTYLDLGCAFAQNVRRLVADGVDSSKCYGADLRLDFIEIGYELFQDKETLKSHFIAADIFDSDSPLKELEGKIDFVDASSFFHLFDLADQKRIARSVIKLMKPRKDSLVVGRQVGDLKAGEYPRRNGQGTRYRHSIESWREMWSDVGGEIGVQFHVEGSTRPAPASRGMTDRPDSAIMMEFSVRRLG
;
A
#
# COMPACT_ATOMS: atom_id res chain seq x y z
N MET A 1 -11.86 1.68 -4.09
CA MET A 1 -12.37 0.98 -2.89
C MET A 1 -13.90 1.09 -2.86
N ALA A 2 -14.56 0.17 -2.14
CA ALA A 2 -15.99 -0.14 -2.23
C ALA A 2 -16.97 1.06 -2.13
N LYS A 3 -18.04 0.99 -2.93
CA LYS A 3 -19.29 1.76 -2.79
C LYS A 3 -20.10 1.17 -1.62
N GLY A 4 -20.65 2.02 -0.76
CA GLY A 4 -21.69 1.62 0.18
C GLY A 4 -21.69 2.46 1.45
N ASP A 5 -22.80 3.15 1.68
CA ASP A 5 -23.10 3.97 2.85
C ASP A 5 -23.01 3.14 4.14
N ASP A 6 -22.12 3.54 5.05
CA ASP A 6 -21.96 2.92 6.36
C ASP A 6 -22.72 3.74 7.42
N HIS A 7 -23.58 3.07 8.19
CA HIS A 7 -24.33 3.60 9.35
C HIS A 7 -23.44 3.93 10.58
N TYR A 8 -22.14 4.17 10.39
CA TYR A 8 -21.20 4.53 11.47
C TYR A 8 -21.08 6.05 11.59
N ASP A 9 -20.97 6.58 12.82
CA ASP A 9 -20.49 7.96 13.00
C ASP A 9 -19.00 7.99 12.63
N MET A 10 -18.71 8.38 11.38
CA MET A 10 -17.35 8.46 10.85
C MET A 10 -16.43 9.34 11.71
N ARG A 11 -16.99 10.22 12.57
CA ARG A 11 -16.23 11.02 13.54
C ARG A 11 -15.48 10.16 14.56
N GLU A 12 -15.95 8.95 14.86
CA GLU A 12 -15.27 8.03 15.78
C GLU A 12 -13.90 7.58 15.26
N TRP A 13 -13.70 7.65 13.94
CA TRP A 13 -12.48 7.27 13.23
C TRP A 13 -11.59 8.46 12.91
N PHE A 14 -12.01 9.66 13.30
CA PHE A 14 -11.25 10.88 13.12
C PHE A 14 -10.38 11.14 14.35
N ASN A 15 -9.06 11.05 14.17
CA ASN A 15 -8.14 11.41 15.25
C ASN A 15 -8.09 12.93 15.36
N ALA A 16 -8.29 13.50 16.55
CA ALA A 16 -8.18 14.95 16.71
C ALA A 16 -6.77 15.41 16.32
N GLU A 17 -5.77 14.68 16.80
CA GLU A 17 -4.35 14.94 16.55
C GLU A 17 -3.74 13.89 15.61
N LEU A 18 -2.85 14.35 14.74
CA LEU A 18 -2.02 13.51 13.88
C LEU A 18 -0.62 13.42 14.46
N SER A 19 -0.04 12.22 14.42
CA SER A 19 1.38 12.01 14.64
C SER A 19 2.09 11.97 13.30
N LEU A 20 3.22 12.66 13.21
CA LEU A 20 4.08 12.70 12.04
C LEU A 20 5.45 12.17 12.43
N SER A 21 5.90 11.10 11.78
CA SER A 21 7.26 10.59 12.01
C SER A 21 8.31 11.58 11.51
N ASP A 22 9.49 11.59 12.12
CA ASP A 22 10.62 12.41 11.65
C ASP A 22 10.97 12.11 10.19
N SER A 23 10.86 10.84 9.78
CA SER A 23 11.10 10.43 8.41
C SER A 23 10.07 11.01 7.43
N THR A 24 8.77 10.99 7.78
CA THR A 24 7.74 11.59 6.92
C THR A 24 7.88 13.10 6.89
N ARG A 25 8.13 13.73 8.05
CA ARG A 25 8.39 15.16 8.15
C ARG A 25 9.52 15.58 7.22
N LYS A 26 10.64 14.86 7.25
CA LYS A 26 11.80 15.15 6.39
C LYS A 26 11.44 15.10 4.90
N VAL A 27 10.62 14.13 4.47
CA VAL A 27 10.15 14.08 3.07
C VAL A 27 9.31 15.31 2.73
N LEU A 28 8.38 15.71 3.60
CA LEU A 28 7.56 16.91 3.37
C LEU A 28 8.39 18.20 3.33
N GLU A 29 9.42 18.30 4.17
CA GLU A 29 10.28 19.48 4.24
C GLU A 29 11.27 19.54 3.06
N ASP A 30 11.98 18.45 2.78
CA ASP A 30 13.06 18.45 1.80
C ASP A 30 12.55 18.25 0.37
N TYR A 31 11.64 17.29 0.16
CA TYR A 31 11.11 16.96 -1.17
C TYR A 31 9.93 17.85 -1.54
N GLY A 32 9.02 18.09 -0.58
CA GLY A 32 7.88 18.98 -0.79
C GLY A 32 8.19 20.46 -0.62
N GLU A 33 9.43 20.81 -0.27
CA GLU A 33 9.89 22.18 0.01
C GLU A 33 9.01 22.95 1.01
N ILE A 34 8.34 22.23 1.92
CA ILE A 34 7.43 22.82 2.88
C ILE A 34 8.23 23.36 4.07
N PRO A 35 8.12 24.66 4.42
CA PRO A 35 8.82 25.19 5.58
C PRO A 35 8.46 24.41 6.86
N SER A 36 9.44 24.04 7.69
CA SER A 36 9.22 23.17 8.86
C SER A 36 8.12 23.68 9.81
N ALA A 37 7.95 25.00 9.92
CA ALA A 37 6.91 25.66 10.70
C ALA A 37 5.48 25.48 10.15
N GLN A 38 5.33 25.15 8.86
CA GLN A 38 4.05 25.01 8.16
C GLN A 38 3.64 23.55 7.92
N VAL A 39 4.53 22.59 8.12
CA VAL A 39 4.28 21.16 7.83
C VAL A 39 3.02 20.64 8.51
N LEU A 40 2.84 20.90 9.81
CA LEU A 40 1.66 20.39 10.52
C LEU A 40 0.37 21.04 10.02
N SER A 41 0.33 22.36 9.88
CA SER A 41 -0.86 23.06 9.35
C SER A 41 -1.21 22.60 7.94
N HIS A 42 -0.20 22.38 7.09
CA HIS A 42 -0.37 21.82 5.76
C HIS A 42 -1.01 20.43 5.79
N VAL A 43 -0.45 19.52 6.59
CA VAL A 43 -0.95 18.16 6.76
C VAL A 43 -2.40 18.13 7.27
N TYR A 44 -2.75 18.97 8.24
CA TYR A 44 -4.14 19.07 8.72
C TYR A 44 -5.08 19.57 7.63
N ALA A 45 -4.71 20.62 6.89
CA ALA A 45 -5.52 21.14 5.79
C ALA A 45 -5.76 20.08 4.70
N ILE A 46 -4.72 19.32 4.35
CA ILE A 46 -4.81 18.18 3.43
C ILE A 46 -5.78 17.12 3.94
N ARG A 47 -5.69 16.75 5.23
CA ARG A 47 -6.61 15.76 5.81
C ARG A 47 -8.07 16.23 5.75
N GLU A 48 -8.36 17.46 6.14
CA GLU A 48 -9.72 18.02 6.11
C GLU A 48 -10.30 18.00 4.68
N LYS A 49 -9.48 18.38 3.69
CA LYS A 49 -9.86 18.34 2.28
C LYS A 49 -10.15 16.91 1.82
N ALA A 50 -9.24 15.97 2.09
CA ALA A 50 -9.40 14.57 1.72
C ALA A 50 -10.64 13.94 2.38
N TRP A 51 -10.87 14.24 3.65
CA TRP A 51 -12.00 13.72 4.43
C TRP A 51 -13.35 14.20 3.87
N THR A 52 -13.40 15.43 3.35
CA THR A 52 -14.59 15.99 2.71
C THR A 52 -14.93 15.29 1.39
N ILE A 53 -13.93 14.81 0.65
CA ILE A 53 -14.14 14.06 -0.61
C ILE A 53 -14.62 12.65 -0.29
N HIS A 54 -13.87 11.94 0.57
CA HIS A 54 -14.16 10.57 0.97
C HIS A 54 -13.77 10.40 2.45
N PRO A 55 -14.74 10.25 3.38
CA PRO A 55 -14.47 10.20 4.81
C PRO A 55 -13.93 8.82 5.25
N TYR A 56 -12.95 8.27 4.55
CA TYR A 56 -12.43 6.94 4.87
C TYR A 56 -11.64 6.92 6.18
N PRO A 57 -11.78 5.88 7.03
CA PRO A 57 -11.06 5.81 8.30
C PRO A 57 -9.54 5.97 8.18
N CYS A 58 -8.94 5.54 7.07
CA CYS A 58 -7.51 5.72 6.82
C CYS A 58 -7.09 7.21 6.73
N ILE A 59 -7.97 8.08 6.21
CA ILE A 59 -7.73 9.52 6.09
C ILE A 59 -7.84 10.20 7.45
N GLY A 60 -8.92 9.92 8.19
CA GLY A 60 -9.14 10.48 9.53
C GLY A 60 -8.01 10.12 10.52
N GLN A 61 -7.42 8.94 10.33
CA GLN A 61 -6.28 8.46 11.11
C GLN A 61 -4.90 8.89 10.59
N GLY A 62 -4.83 9.61 9.46
CA GLY A 62 -3.57 10.08 8.89
C GLY A 62 -2.70 8.98 8.30
N ARG A 63 -3.26 7.85 7.84
CA ARG A 63 -2.48 6.72 7.28
C ARG A 63 -1.73 7.09 6.00
N PHE A 64 -2.15 8.13 5.29
CA PHE A 64 -1.44 8.68 4.14
C PHE A 64 -0.07 9.30 4.51
N LEU A 65 0.20 9.52 5.80
CA LEU A 65 1.50 9.96 6.33
C LEU A 65 2.46 8.80 6.64
N ASP A 66 2.00 7.56 6.49
CA ASP A 66 2.82 6.36 6.70
C ASP A 66 3.45 5.91 5.38
N LEU A 67 4.67 6.40 5.14
CA LEU A 67 5.50 6.10 3.97
C LEU A 67 6.21 4.75 4.21
N SER A 68 5.42 3.69 4.29
CA SER A 68 5.85 2.42 4.86
C SER A 68 6.90 1.67 4.05
N ILE A 69 6.99 1.89 2.74
CA ILE A 69 8.06 1.29 1.94
C ILE A 69 9.44 1.66 2.49
N GLY A 70 9.60 2.89 2.99
CA GLY A 70 10.87 3.36 3.55
C GLY A 70 11.27 2.71 4.87
N GLN A 71 10.35 1.97 5.50
CA GLN A 71 10.57 1.24 6.76
C GLN A 71 10.78 -0.26 6.53
N HIS A 72 10.48 -0.77 5.33
CA HIS A 72 10.58 -2.18 5.00
C HIS A 72 12.05 -2.64 5.06
N GLU A 73 12.32 -3.83 5.62
CA GLU A 73 13.69 -4.32 5.84
C GLU A 73 14.53 -4.37 4.54
N LEU A 74 13.90 -4.78 3.44
CA LEU A 74 14.51 -4.84 2.11
C LEU A 74 14.67 -3.48 1.41
N TYR A 75 14.12 -2.39 1.95
CA TYR A 75 14.14 -1.10 1.25
C TYR A 75 15.55 -0.58 1.03
N GLN A 76 16.31 -0.40 2.10
CA GLN A 76 17.69 0.10 2.03
C GLN A 76 18.66 -0.96 1.50
N ALA A 77 18.44 -2.24 1.86
CA ALA A 77 19.35 -3.32 1.52
C ALA A 77 19.28 -3.74 0.04
N GLU A 78 18.12 -3.55 -0.62
CA GLU A 78 17.89 -4.10 -1.96
C GLU A 78 17.06 -3.20 -2.88
N ILE A 79 15.86 -2.77 -2.46
CA ILE A 79 14.90 -2.09 -3.36
C ILE A 79 15.45 -0.75 -3.83
N LEU A 80 15.86 0.12 -2.90
CA LEU A 80 16.36 1.45 -3.22
C LEU A 80 17.63 1.39 -4.10
N PRO A 81 18.70 0.63 -3.76
CA PRO A 81 19.87 0.51 -4.63
C PRO A 81 19.54 0.01 -6.04
N ARG A 82 18.60 -0.93 -6.18
CA ARG A 82 18.16 -1.47 -7.48
C ARG A 82 17.31 -0.48 -8.27
N MET A 83 16.48 0.32 -7.63
CA MET A 83 15.70 1.37 -8.28
C MET A 83 16.59 2.55 -8.71
N MET A 84 17.63 2.86 -7.94
CA MET A 84 18.61 3.91 -8.27
C MET A 84 19.43 3.62 -9.53
N THR A 85 19.42 2.39 -10.07
CA THR A 85 20.06 2.09 -11.36
C THR A 85 19.30 2.72 -12.54
N GLY A 86 18.01 3.05 -12.37
CA GLY A 86 17.13 3.56 -13.43
C GLY A 86 16.65 2.50 -14.42
N GLU A 87 16.98 1.22 -14.20
CA GLU A 87 16.61 0.11 -15.11
C GLU A 87 15.38 -0.66 -14.65
N GLN A 88 15.06 -0.58 -13.37
CA GLN A 88 13.97 -1.33 -12.75
C GLN A 88 12.73 -0.47 -12.55
N THR A 89 11.60 -1.12 -12.35
CA THR A 89 10.28 -0.48 -12.28
C THR A 89 9.55 -0.89 -11.01
N TYR A 90 8.82 0.06 -10.46
CA TYR A 90 8.09 -0.09 -9.20
C TYR A 90 6.61 0.24 -9.41
N LEU A 91 5.72 -0.57 -8.83
CA LEU A 91 4.28 -0.34 -8.81
C LEU A 91 3.76 -0.31 -7.37
N ASP A 92 3.12 0.77 -6.96
CA ASP A 92 2.32 0.87 -5.73
C ASP A 92 0.86 0.48 -6.05
N LEU A 93 0.40 -0.68 -5.57
CA LEU A 93 -0.93 -1.23 -5.85
C LEU A 93 -1.91 -0.89 -4.71
N GLY A 94 -2.93 -0.09 -5.04
CA GLY A 94 -3.80 0.56 -4.06
C GLY A 94 -3.13 1.80 -3.46
N CYS A 95 -2.56 2.64 -4.33
CA CYS A 95 -1.59 3.67 -3.93
C CYS A 95 -2.19 4.86 -3.17
N ALA A 96 -3.51 5.11 -3.23
CA ALA A 96 -4.15 6.28 -2.62
C ALA A 96 -3.46 7.64 -2.94
N PHE A 97 -2.65 8.18 -2.03
CA PHE A 97 -1.90 9.44 -2.23
C PHE A 97 -0.53 9.19 -2.88
N ALA A 98 -0.23 7.94 -3.24
CA ALA A 98 1.06 7.44 -3.72
C ALA A 98 2.24 7.87 -2.84
N GLN A 99 2.03 7.86 -1.52
CA GLN A 99 3.05 8.25 -0.55
C GLN A 99 4.29 7.34 -0.59
N ASN A 100 4.14 6.06 -0.94
CA ASN A 100 5.27 5.15 -1.09
C ASN A 100 6.10 5.48 -2.34
N VAL A 101 5.46 5.78 -3.47
CA VAL A 101 6.16 6.28 -4.67
C VAL A 101 6.98 7.52 -4.33
N ARG A 102 6.38 8.49 -3.63
CA ARG A 102 7.05 9.74 -3.26
C ARG A 102 8.16 9.54 -2.25
N ARG A 103 8.08 8.49 -1.43
CA ARG A 103 9.21 8.06 -0.60
C ARG A 103 10.41 7.65 -1.44
N LEU A 104 10.21 6.83 -2.49
CA LEU A 104 11.30 6.46 -3.41
C LEU A 104 11.90 7.69 -4.11
N VAL A 105 11.04 8.57 -4.60
CA VAL A 105 11.48 9.77 -5.34
C VAL A 105 12.24 10.75 -4.45
N ALA A 106 11.78 10.96 -3.21
CA ALA A 106 12.51 11.76 -2.22
C ALA A 106 13.90 11.18 -1.89
N ASP A 107 14.06 9.85 -1.98
CA ASP A 107 15.35 9.17 -1.80
C ASP A 107 16.20 9.11 -3.09
N GLY A 108 15.75 9.74 -4.19
CA GLY A 108 16.52 9.96 -5.43
C GLY A 108 16.14 9.08 -6.62
N VAL A 109 15.12 8.22 -6.49
CA VAL A 109 14.68 7.35 -7.59
C VAL A 109 14.06 8.17 -8.72
N ASP A 110 14.38 7.80 -9.97
CA ASP A 110 13.74 8.37 -11.15
C ASP A 110 12.23 8.08 -11.15
N SER A 111 11.43 9.12 -10.92
CA SER A 111 9.97 9.02 -10.85
C SER A 111 9.32 8.44 -12.11
N SER A 112 9.96 8.50 -13.29
CA SER A 112 9.44 7.89 -14.52
C SER A 112 9.44 6.35 -14.48
N LYS A 113 10.13 5.76 -13.51
CA LYS A 113 10.17 4.31 -13.25
C LYS A 113 9.14 3.85 -12.23
N CYS A 114 8.42 4.79 -11.63
CA CYS A 114 7.42 4.53 -10.61
C CYS A 114 6.02 4.64 -11.19
N TYR A 115 5.20 3.64 -10.86
CA TYR A 115 3.80 3.54 -11.22
C TYR A 115 2.98 3.48 -9.93
N GLY A 116 1.76 4.02 -9.98
CA GLY A 116 0.76 3.81 -8.94
C GLY A 116 -0.55 3.41 -9.57
N ALA A 117 -1.25 2.46 -8.97
CA ALA A 117 -2.58 2.06 -9.42
C ALA A 117 -3.58 2.10 -8.27
N ASP A 118 -4.76 2.66 -8.52
CA ASP A 118 -5.88 2.64 -7.59
C ASP A 118 -7.20 2.63 -8.38
N LEU A 119 -8.30 2.28 -7.73
CA LEU A 119 -9.63 2.29 -8.34
C LEU A 119 -10.07 3.70 -8.77
N ARG A 120 -9.56 4.74 -8.12
CA ARG A 120 -9.87 6.15 -8.41
C ARG A 120 -8.63 7.00 -8.16
N LEU A 121 -8.43 8.03 -8.99
CA LEU A 121 -7.27 8.93 -8.89
C LEU A 121 -7.55 10.22 -8.11
N ASP A 122 -8.74 10.35 -7.53
CA ASP A 122 -9.15 11.55 -6.77
C ASP A 122 -8.18 11.85 -5.61
N PHE A 123 -7.56 10.82 -5.01
CA PHE A 123 -6.53 10.98 -3.96
C PHE A 123 -5.13 11.31 -4.49
N ILE A 124 -4.85 11.05 -5.77
CA ILE A 124 -3.57 11.44 -6.37
C ILE A 124 -3.49 12.96 -6.50
N GLU A 125 -4.60 13.63 -6.83
CA GLU A 125 -4.66 15.10 -6.82
C GLU A 125 -4.36 15.68 -5.43
N ILE A 126 -4.88 15.04 -4.37
CA ILE A 126 -4.52 15.45 -3.00
C ILE A 126 -3.07 15.09 -2.66
N GLY A 127 -2.55 13.99 -3.19
CA GLY A 127 -1.12 13.65 -3.11
C GLY A 127 -0.24 14.74 -3.71
N TYR A 128 -0.59 15.27 -4.88
CA TYR A 128 0.15 16.38 -5.50
C TYR A 128 0.19 17.62 -4.61
N GLU A 129 -0.90 17.94 -3.92
CA GLU A 129 -0.93 19.07 -2.98
C GLU A 129 -0.16 18.78 -1.69
N LEU A 130 -0.24 17.54 -1.17
CA LEU A 130 0.47 17.14 0.04
C LEU A 130 1.99 17.26 -0.12
N PHE A 131 2.50 16.85 -1.28
CA PHE A 131 3.94 16.79 -1.55
C PHE A 131 4.44 17.90 -2.49
N GLN A 132 3.58 18.82 -2.92
CA GLN A 132 3.90 19.96 -3.81
C GLN A 132 4.66 19.60 -5.10
N ASP A 133 4.35 18.45 -5.70
CA ASP A 133 5.18 17.83 -6.74
C ASP A 133 4.48 17.66 -8.10
N LYS A 134 3.35 18.33 -8.33
CA LYS A 134 2.55 18.18 -9.58
C LYS A 134 3.35 18.41 -10.86
N GLU A 135 4.26 19.37 -10.84
CA GLU A 135 5.06 19.75 -12.00
C GLU A 135 6.37 18.95 -12.12
N THR A 136 6.79 18.25 -11.06
CA THR A 136 8.11 17.59 -10.99
C THR A 136 8.01 16.06 -11.00
N LEU A 137 6.93 15.49 -10.47
CA LEU A 137 6.71 14.05 -10.40
C LEU A 137 6.28 13.49 -11.75
N LYS A 138 7.12 12.62 -12.35
CA LYS A 138 6.90 12.00 -13.67
C LYS A 138 6.33 10.59 -13.59
N SER A 139 5.84 10.18 -12.43
CA SER A 139 5.25 8.86 -12.21
C SER A 139 3.94 8.68 -12.96
N HIS A 140 3.64 7.43 -13.30
CA HIS A 140 2.45 7.08 -14.06
C HIS A 140 1.36 6.56 -13.12
N PHE A 141 0.23 7.25 -13.06
CA PHE A 141 -0.92 6.85 -12.23
C PHE A 141 -2.05 6.26 -13.08
N ILE A 142 -2.53 5.10 -12.68
CA ILE A 142 -3.48 4.30 -13.44
C ILE A 142 -4.74 4.08 -12.61
N ALA A 143 -5.88 4.53 -13.15
CA ALA A 143 -7.20 4.16 -12.62
C ALA A 143 -7.53 2.73 -13.07
N ALA A 144 -7.53 1.76 -12.16
CA ALA A 144 -7.77 0.37 -12.52
C ALA A 144 -8.43 -0.45 -11.40
N ASP A 145 -9.26 -1.39 -11.82
CA ASP A 145 -9.73 -2.48 -10.97
C ASP A 145 -8.85 -3.72 -11.20
N ILE A 146 -8.20 -4.21 -10.13
CA ILE A 146 -7.35 -5.40 -10.18
C ILE A 146 -8.12 -6.68 -10.55
N PHE A 147 -9.44 -6.69 -10.39
CA PHE A 147 -10.29 -7.81 -10.77
C PHE A 147 -10.79 -7.75 -12.22
N ASP A 148 -10.63 -6.60 -12.88
CA ASP A 148 -10.97 -6.42 -14.28
C ASP A 148 -9.76 -6.76 -15.15
N SER A 149 -9.86 -7.86 -15.90
CA SER A 149 -8.82 -8.33 -16.82
C SER A 149 -8.57 -7.38 -17.99
N ASP A 150 -9.53 -6.51 -18.31
CA ASP A 150 -9.40 -5.54 -19.39
C ASP A 150 -8.92 -4.17 -18.92
N SER A 151 -8.69 -4.02 -17.60
CA SER A 151 -8.21 -2.77 -17.01
C SER A 151 -6.87 -2.33 -17.61
N PRO A 152 -6.53 -1.03 -17.54
CA PRO A 152 -5.27 -0.52 -18.08
C PRO A 152 -4.02 -1.14 -17.43
N LEU A 153 -4.15 -1.85 -16.30
CA LEU A 153 -3.04 -2.63 -15.72
C LEU A 153 -2.46 -3.67 -16.68
N LYS A 154 -3.22 -4.14 -17.67
CA LYS A 154 -2.72 -5.07 -18.70
C LYS A 154 -1.52 -4.52 -19.47
N GLU A 155 -1.39 -3.19 -19.57
CA GLU A 155 -0.24 -2.54 -20.19
C GLU A 155 1.06 -2.75 -19.40
N LEU A 156 0.97 -3.13 -18.13
CA LEU A 156 2.10 -3.41 -17.25
C LEU A 156 2.42 -4.91 -17.10
N GLU A 157 1.69 -5.80 -17.80
CA GLU A 157 1.97 -7.24 -17.75
C GLU A 157 3.41 -7.56 -18.17
N GLY A 158 4.11 -8.32 -17.32
CA GLY A 158 5.50 -8.72 -17.51
C GLY A 158 6.50 -7.59 -17.41
N LYS A 159 6.13 -6.41 -16.87
CA LYS A 159 6.99 -5.21 -16.89
C LYS A 159 7.46 -4.76 -15.51
N ILE A 160 6.89 -5.24 -14.42
CA ILE A 160 7.16 -4.71 -13.07
C ILE A 160 8.21 -5.52 -12.32
N ASP A 161 9.27 -4.87 -11.82
CA ASP A 161 10.29 -5.54 -11.00
C ASP A 161 9.87 -5.61 -9.52
N PHE A 162 9.23 -4.55 -9.01
CA PHE A 162 8.78 -4.43 -7.63
C PHE A 162 7.30 -4.07 -7.56
N VAL A 163 6.50 -4.86 -6.85
CA VAL A 163 5.11 -4.53 -6.52
C VAL A 163 5.03 -4.28 -5.03
N ASP A 164 4.64 -3.08 -4.61
CA ASP A 164 4.25 -2.80 -3.24
C ASP A 164 2.73 -2.95 -3.12
N ALA A 165 2.29 -3.80 -2.19
CA ALA A 165 0.89 -4.05 -1.90
C ALA A 165 0.58 -3.76 -0.42
N SER A 166 1.16 -2.69 0.12
CA SER A 166 0.95 -2.26 1.49
C SER A 166 -0.52 -1.93 1.78
N SER A 167 -1.06 -2.54 2.82
CA SER A 167 -2.45 -2.38 3.28
C SER A 167 -3.50 -2.75 2.22
N PHE A 168 -3.17 -3.66 1.30
CA PHE A 168 -4.03 -4.02 0.17
C PHE A 168 -4.74 -5.37 0.34
N PHE A 169 -4.01 -6.50 0.39
CA PHE A 169 -4.63 -7.84 0.34
C PHE A 169 -5.61 -8.10 1.48
N HIS A 170 -5.30 -7.67 2.71
CA HIS A 170 -6.17 -7.85 3.89
C HIS A 170 -7.55 -7.17 3.81
N LEU A 171 -7.84 -6.45 2.73
CA LEU A 171 -9.16 -5.89 2.44
C LEU A 171 -10.13 -6.91 1.84
N PHE A 172 -9.62 -8.05 1.36
CA PHE A 172 -10.36 -9.03 0.56
C PHE A 172 -10.48 -10.38 1.28
N ASP A 173 -11.45 -11.19 0.89
CA ASP A 173 -11.53 -12.59 1.33
C ASP A 173 -10.42 -13.44 0.69
N LEU A 174 -10.27 -14.69 1.12
CA LEU A 174 -9.16 -15.53 0.64
C LEU A 174 -9.24 -15.80 -0.87
N ALA A 175 -10.45 -15.97 -1.41
CA ALA A 175 -10.63 -16.27 -2.82
C ALA A 175 -10.19 -15.09 -3.70
N ASP A 176 -10.58 -13.88 -3.32
CA ASP A 176 -10.18 -12.65 -3.98
C ASP A 176 -8.69 -12.36 -3.78
N GLN A 177 -8.10 -12.65 -2.60
CA GLN A 177 -6.65 -12.53 -2.40
C GLN A 177 -5.88 -13.46 -3.35
N LYS A 178 -6.34 -14.69 -3.58
CA LYS A 178 -5.75 -15.59 -4.59
C LYS A 178 -5.91 -15.04 -6.02
N ARG A 179 -7.04 -14.42 -6.35
CA ARG A 179 -7.25 -13.77 -7.67
C ARG A 179 -6.32 -12.57 -7.87
N ILE A 180 -6.15 -11.74 -6.84
CA ILE A 180 -5.19 -10.64 -6.84
C ILE A 180 -3.78 -11.17 -7.02
N ALA A 181 -3.36 -12.19 -6.26
CA ALA A 181 -2.02 -12.76 -6.37
C ALA A 181 -1.73 -13.24 -7.81
N ARG A 182 -2.67 -13.93 -8.47
CA ARG A 182 -2.52 -14.31 -9.89
C ARG A 182 -2.34 -13.09 -10.81
N SER A 183 -3.08 -12.03 -10.57
CA SER A 183 -2.97 -10.78 -11.36
C SER A 183 -1.63 -10.10 -11.11
N VAL A 184 -1.17 -10.00 -9.86
CA VAL A 184 0.15 -9.48 -9.50
C VAL A 184 1.26 -10.27 -10.20
N ILE A 185 1.15 -11.60 -10.26
CA ILE A 185 2.16 -12.43 -10.94
C ILE A 185 2.23 -12.14 -12.45
N LYS A 186 1.10 -11.79 -13.09
CA LYS A 186 1.09 -11.35 -14.49
C LYS A 186 1.78 -10.00 -14.68
N LEU A 187 1.64 -9.08 -13.72
CA LEU A 187 2.28 -7.76 -13.76
C LEU A 187 3.81 -7.86 -13.56
N MET A 188 4.24 -8.78 -12.70
CA MET A 188 5.65 -9.01 -12.42
C MET A 188 6.41 -9.45 -13.67
N LYS A 189 7.63 -8.93 -13.86
CA LYS A 189 8.58 -9.47 -14.84
C LYS A 189 8.81 -10.97 -14.58
N PRO A 190 8.83 -11.82 -15.62
CA PRO A 190 9.12 -13.24 -15.47
C PRO A 190 10.63 -13.46 -15.33
N ARG A 191 11.21 -12.92 -14.26
CA ARG A 191 12.63 -13.06 -13.91
C ARG A 191 12.80 -13.29 -12.43
N LYS A 192 13.89 -13.98 -12.09
CA LYS A 192 14.40 -14.11 -10.73
C LYS A 192 14.54 -12.72 -10.07
N ASP A 193 14.21 -12.66 -8.78
CA ASP A 193 14.31 -11.49 -7.92
C ASP A 193 13.33 -10.35 -8.25
N SER A 194 12.31 -10.63 -9.07
CA SER A 194 11.09 -9.81 -9.06
C SER A 194 10.38 -10.00 -7.72
N LEU A 195 9.92 -8.91 -7.12
CA LEU A 195 9.59 -8.89 -5.69
C LEU A 195 8.22 -8.26 -5.45
N VAL A 196 7.39 -8.91 -4.66
CA VAL A 196 6.23 -8.27 -4.02
C VAL A 196 6.58 -7.99 -2.58
N VAL A 197 6.34 -6.77 -2.12
CA VAL A 197 6.55 -6.36 -0.72
C VAL A 197 5.32 -5.67 -0.18
N GLY A 198 5.28 -5.54 1.15
CA GLY A 198 4.35 -4.63 1.78
C GLY A 198 4.16 -4.96 3.25
N ARG A 199 3.28 -4.19 3.88
CA ARG A 199 2.80 -4.50 5.22
C ARG A 199 1.28 -4.50 5.28
N GLN A 200 0.69 -5.35 6.10
CA GLN A 200 -0.76 -5.44 6.24
C GLN A 200 -1.21 -5.95 7.60
N VAL A 201 -2.49 -5.75 7.89
CA VAL A 201 -3.11 -6.38 9.06
C VAL A 201 -3.22 -7.87 8.81
N GLY A 202 -2.59 -8.65 9.68
CA GLY A 202 -2.72 -10.10 9.75
C GLY A 202 -3.37 -10.53 11.06
N ASP A 203 -3.31 -11.82 11.32
CA ASP A 203 -3.75 -12.42 12.58
C ASP A 203 -2.91 -13.66 12.87
N LEU A 204 -2.48 -13.87 14.12
CA LEU A 204 -1.79 -15.10 14.53
C LEU A 204 -2.68 -16.33 14.30
N LYS A 205 -4.01 -16.14 14.37
CA LYS A 205 -4.98 -17.13 13.95
C LYS A 205 -5.53 -16.75 12.58
N ALA A 206 -4.89 -17.26 11.53
CA ALA A 206 -5.34 -17.01 10.17
C ALA A 206 -6.81 -17.43 9.95
N GLY A 207 -7.55 -16.66 9.16
CA GLY A 207 -8.96 -16.97 8.89
C GLY A 207 -9.76 -15.81 8.31
N GLU A 208 -11.04 -16.10 8.02
CA GLU A 208 -12.02 -15.11 7.60
C GLU A 208 -12.54 -14.32 8.80
N TYR A 209 -12.51 -13.00 8.67
CA TYR A 209 -13.03 -12.06 9.66
C TYR A 209 -14.08 -11.16 9.01
N PRO A 210 -15.12 -10.74 9.73
CA PRO A 210 -16.08 -9.78 9.20
C PRO A 210 -15.40 -8.50 8.69
N ARG A 211 -15.90 -7.97 7.57
CA ARG A 211 -15.56 -6.61 7.15
C ARG A 211 -16.17 -5.59 8.12
N ARG A 212 -15.58 -4.40 8.15
CA ARG A 212 -16.01 -3.34 9.10
C ARG A 212 -17.45 -2.88 8.85
N ASN A 213 -17.88 -2.86 7.60
CA ASN A 213 -19.25 -2.53 7.21
C ASN A 213 -20.25 -3.68 7.47
N GLY A 214 -19.81 -4.80 8.05
CA GLY A 214 -20.63 -5.99 8.27
C GLY A 214 -21.00 -6.75 7.00
N GLN A 215 -20.56 -6.31 5.82
CA GLN A 215 -20.89 -6.92 4.54
C GLN A 215 -19.73 -7.79 4.04
N GLY A 216 -19.91 -9.11 4.08
CA GLY A 216 -18.90 -10.08 3.66
C GLY A 216 -17.72 -10.18 4.63
N THR A 217 -16.66 -10.86 4.18
CA THR A 217 -15.48 -11.17 5.00
C THR A 217 -14.21 -10.63 4.36
N ARG A 218 -13.15 -10.64 5.17
CA ARG A 218 -11.77 -10.41 4.75
C ARG A 218 -10.89 -11.47 5.41
N TYR A 219 -9.94 -12.00 4.69
CA TYR A 219 -9.02 -12.98 5.22
C TYR A 219 -7.81 -12.29 5.83
N ARG A 220 -7.47 -12.64 7.08
CA ARG A 220 -6.24 -12.20 7.73
C ARG A 220 -5.28 -13.37 7.79
N HIS A 221 -4.06 -13.13 7.33
CA HIS A 221 -3.01 -14.13 7.30
C HIS A 221 -2.14 -14.09 8.56
N SER A 222 -1.72 -15.27 9.02
CA SER A 222 -0.42 -15.46 9.68
C SER A 222 0.68 -15.59 8.60
N ILE A 223 1.96 -15.50 8.98
CA ILE A 223 3.08 -15.70 8.04
C ILE A 223 3.00 -17.05 7.33
N GLU A 224 2.62 -18.10 8.05
CA GLU A 224 2.50 -19.46 7.52
C GLU A 224 1.41 -19.53 6.44
N SER A 225 0.22 -19.02 6.73
CA SER A 225 -0.88 -19.00 5.76
C SER A 225 -0.62 -18.09 4.56
N TRP A 226 0.19 -17.03 4.74
CA TRP A 226 0.62 -16.16 3.63
C TRP A 226 1.56 -16.92 2.68
N ARG A 227 2.52 -17.66 3.24
CA ARG A 227 3.42 -18.54 2.49
C ARG A 227 2.65 -19.64 1.76
N GLU A 228 1.68 -20.27 2.42
CA GLU A 228 0.82 -21.29 1.82
C GLU A 228 0.03 -20.74 0.62
N MET A 229 -0.61 -19.57 0.77
CA MET A 229 -1.36 -18.95 -0.34
C MET A 229 -0.49 -18.70 -1.58
N TRP A 230 0.72 -18.15 -1.40
CA TRP A 230 1.64 -17.90 -2.51
C TRP A 230 2.22 -19.19 -3.10
N SER A 231 2.42 -20.22 -2.28
CA SER A 231 2.80 -21.57 -2.74
C SER A 231 1.70 -22.18 -3.60
N ASP A 232 0.44 -22.12 -3.16
CA ASP A 232 -0.72 -22.61 -3.91
C ASP A 232 -0.82 -21.91 -5.27
N VAL A 233 -0.90 -20.58 -5.24
CA VAL A 233 -1.07 -19.77 -6.46
C VAL A 233 0.10 -19.95 -7.41
N GLY A 234 1.33 -20.01 -6.89
CA GLY A 234 2.52 -20.29 -7.68
C GLY A 234 2.50 -21.69 -8.31
N GLY A 235 2.10 -22.72 -7.55
CA GLY A 235 1.99 -24.10 -8.02
C GLY A 235 0.99 -24.27 -9.17
N GLU A 236 -0.15 -23.59 -9.11
CA GLU A 236 -1.18 -23.61 -10.17
C GLU A 236 -0.67 -23.10 -11.53
N ILE A 237 0.28 -22.17 -11.53
CA ILE A 237 0.78 -21.49 -12.74
C ILE A 237 2.25 -21.80 -13.05
N GLY A 238 2.87 -22.71 -12.29
CA GLY A 238 4.25 -23.14 -12.50
C GLY A 238 5.32 -22.11 -12.14
N VAL A 239 5.06 -21.23 -11.15
CA VAL A 239 6.02 -20.23 -10.66
C VAL A 239 6.32 -20.49 -9.19
N GLN A 240 7.59 -20.44 -8.81
CA GLN A 240 8.03 -20.63 -7.42
C GLN A 240 8.37 -19.30 -6.75
N PHE A 241 7.96 -19.17 -5.49
CA PHE A 241 8.24 -18.01 -4.66
C PHE A 241 8.93 -18.40 -3.36
N HIS A 242 9.89 -17.58 -2.95
CA HIS A 242 10.38 -17.56 -1.58
C HIS A 242 9.62 -16.48 -0.81
N VAL A 243 8.98 -16.86 0.29
CA VAL A 243 8.11 -15.98 1.08
C VAL A 243 8.65 -15.83 2.49
N GLU A 244 8.99 -14.59 2.83
CA GLU A 244 9.46 -14.18 4.14
C GLU A 244 8.51 -13.13 4.73
N GLY A 245 8.61 -12.94 6.03
CA GLY A 245 7.91 -11.87 6.70
C GLY A 245 8.16 -11.86 8.19
N SER A 246 7.85 -10.73 8.80
CA SER A 246 7.96 -10.49 10.22
C SER A 246 6.65 -9.94 10.76
N THR A 247 6.45 -10.04 12.07
CA THR A 247 5.23 -9.56 12.70
C THR A 247 5.52 -8.71 13.91
N ARG A 248 4.64 -7.76 14.16
CA ARG A 248 4.60 -6.99 15.40
C ARG A 248 3.14 -6.86 15.85
N PRO A 249 2.89 -6.57 17.13
CA PRO A 249 1.55 -6.21 17.57
C PRO A 249 1.03 -5.06 16.71
N ALA A 250 -0.16 -5.22 16.13
CA ALA A 250 -0.66 -4.13 15.30
C ALA A 250 -1.17 -2.99 16.19
N PRO A 251 -0.98 -1.74 15.74
CA PRO A 251 -1.29 -0.57 16.55
C PRO A 251 -2.76 -0.52 16.91
N ALA A 252 -3.06 -0.06 18.12
CA ALA A 252 -4.41 0.31 18.52
C ALA A 252 -4.98 1.37 17.55
N SER A 253 -6.27 1.30 17.29
CA SER A 253 -6.95 2.18 16.34
C SER A 253 -8.25 2.65 16.96
N ARG A 254 -8.43 3.98 17.02
CA ARG A 254 -9.68 4.59 17.51
C ARG A 254 -10.85 4.09 16.67
N GLY A 255 -11.94 3.70 17.34
CA GLY A 255 -13.13 3.10 16.70
C GLY A 255 -13.11 1.57 16.62
N MET A 256 -12.02 0.88 16.95
CA MET A 256 -12.01 -0.59 17.05
C MET A 256 -12.39 -1.03 18.47
N THR A 257 -13.64 -1.48 18.65
CA THR A 257 -14.14 -2.00 19.94
C THR A 257 -13.92 -3.51 20.11
N ASP A 258 -13.88 -4.29 19.02
CA ASP A 258 -13.73 -5.76 19.05
C ASP A 258 -12.53 -6.22 18.22
N ARG A 259 -11.32 -5.98 18.72
CA ARG A 259 -10.10 -6.51 18.10
C ARG A 259 -9.64 -7.78 18.82
N PRO A 260 -9.41 -8.89 18.11
CA PRO A 260 -8.71 -10.03 18.70
C PRO A 260 -7.30 -9.62 19.15
N ASP A 261 -6.89 -10.05 20.34
CA ASP A 261 -5.51 -9.85 20.85
C ASP A 261 -4.46 -10.48 19.93
N SER A 262 -4.88 -11.44 19.09
CA SER A 262 -4.05 -12.13 18.10
C SER A 262 -3.76 -11.30 16.84
N ALA A 263 -4.35 -10.11 16.70
CA ALA A 263 -4.22 -9.33 15.49
C ALA A 263 -2.85 -8.62 15.40
N ILE A 264 -2.16 -8.85 14.28
CA ILE A 264 -0.77 -8.42 14.06
C ILE A 264 -0.65 -7.44 12.89
N MET A 265 0.45 -6.68 12.86
CA MET A 265 0.93 -6.03 11.65
C MET A 265 2.01 -6.94 11.09
N MET A 266 1.79 -7.44 9.89
CA MET A 266 2.69 -8.32 9.17
C MET A 266 3.41 -7.49 8.10
N GLU A 267 4.73 -7.54 8.08
CA GLU A 267 5.54 -7.15 6.92
C GLU A 267 5.87 -8.42 6.15
N PHE A 268 5.86 -8.37 4.82
CA PHE A 268 6.08 -9.54 3.98
C PHE A 268 6.91 -9.21 2.74
N SER A 269 7.64 -10.22 2.28
CA SER A 269 8.25 -10.22 0.97
C SER A 269 7.96 -11.54 0.24
N VAL A 270 7.75 -11.46 -1.07
CA VAL A 270 7.45 -12.59 -1.94
C VAL A 270 8.37 -12.47 -3.15
N ARG A 271 9.41 -13.27 -3.16
CA ARG A 271 10.48 -13.23 -4.16
C ARG A 271 10.28 -14.32 -5.19
N ARG A 272 10.19 -13.95 -6.46
CA ARG A 272 10.16 -14.88 -7.59
C ARG A 272 11.52 -15.58 -7.75
N LEU A 273 11.53 -16.91 -7.85
CA LEU A 273 12.76 -17.71 -7.93
C LEU A 273 13.21 -18.05 -9.37
N GLY A 274 12.30 -17.97 -10.35
CA GLY A 274 12.53 -18.28 -11.76
C GLY A 274 11.45 -17.69 -12.64
#